data_AF-A0A2M6ZRV9-F1
#
_entry.id   AF-A0A2M6ZRV9-F1
#
_cell.length_a   1.000
_cell.length_b   1.000
_cell.length_c   1.000
_cell.angle_alpha   90.00
_cell.angle_beta   90.00
_cell.angle_gamma   90.00
#
_symmetry.space_group_name_H-M   'P 1'
#
loop_
_entity.id
_entity.type
_entity.pdbx_description
1 polymer ?
#
loop_
_entity_poly.entity_id
_entity_poly.type
_entity_poly.pdbx_seq_one_letter_code
_entity_poly.pdbx_strand_id
1 'polypeptide(L)'
;MLKFFFYRYSFMVRLMELTGVAGLAMLLWKVFHSNMVMLWKIFLIIIAVEYLFVRFCSIWRWYDIKDRSFGIGLQFEKALVPTGYILTIASLWFLLKPSIIPLIIACALFVLIIHVNVILLSLHFKDDDKTPANFYTRIRLVDNQ
;
A
#
# COMPACT_ATOMS: atom_id res chain seq x y z
N MET A 1 4.80 9.91 20.40
CA MET A 1 5.45 10.15 19.09
C MET A 1 5.24 9.03 18.07
N LEU A 2 5.29 7.73 18.42
CA LEU A 2 5.09 6.62 17.47
C LEU A 2 3.77 6.67 16.67
N LYS A 3 2.67 7.12 17.29
CA LYS A 3 1.39 7.32 16.59
C LYS A 3 1.52 8.27 15.40
N PHE A 4 2.41 9.26 15.43
CA PHE A 4 2.59 10.17 14.30
C PHE A 4 3.18 9.45 13.07
N PHE A 5 4.08 8.49 13.26
CA PHE A 5 4.74 7.77 12.17
C PHE A 5 3.91 6.60 11.64
N PHE A 6 3.17 5.92 12.51
CA PHE A 6 2.50 4.64 12.16
C PHE A 6 0.98 4.72 12.12
N TYR A 7 0.38 5.84 12.48
CA TYR A 7 -1.07 5.99 12.35
C TYR A 7 -1.44 6.26 10.90
N ARG A 8 -2.32 5.40 10.35
CA ARG A 8 -2.74 5.45 8.93
C ARG A 8 -3.31 6.78 8.46
N TYR A 9 -3.91 7.57 9.36
CA TYR A 9 -4.42 8.91 9.03
C TYR A 9 -3.47 10.03 9.45
N SER A 10 -2.24 9.73 9.87
CA SER A 10 -1.28 10.77 10.18
C SER A 10 -0.88 11.52 8.92
N PHE A 11 -0.57 12.80 9.10
CA PHE A 11 -0.03 13.63 8.04
C PHE A 11 1.24 13.02 7.43
N MET A 12 2.09 12.42 8.26
CA MET A 12 3.35 11.81 7.83
C MET A 12 3.13 10.66 6.85
N VAL A 13 2.18 9.75 7.11
CA VAL A 13 1.91 8.63 6.19
C VAL A 13 1.43 9.14 4.84
N ARG A 14 0.55 10.14 4.83
CA ARG A 14 0.07 10.75 3.57
C ARG A 14 1.20 11.45 2.82
N LEU A 15 2.09 12.14 3.54
CA LEU A 15 3.27 12.76 2.95
C LEU A 15 4.17 11.70 2.32
N MET A 16 4.45 10.61 3.03
CA MET A 16 5.26 9.49 2.51
C MET A 16 4.62 8.81 1.31
N GLU A 17 3.29 8.62 1.31
CA GLU A 17 2.63 8.10 0.11
C GLU A 17 2.78 9.07 -1.07
N LEU A 18 2.53 10.37 -0.86
CA LEU A 18 2.64 11.39 -1.90
C LEU A 18 4.06 11.48 -2.47
N THR A 19 5.07 11.51 -1.60
CA THR A 19 6.49 11.56 -2.03
C THR A 19 6.89 10.29 -2.76
N GLY A 20 6.41 9.13 -2.31
CA GLY A 20 6.66 7.85 -2.96
C GLY A 20 6.07 7.80 -4.36
N VAL A 21 4.81 8.19 -4.51
CA VAL A 21 4.11 8.20 -5.80
C VAL A 21 4.73 9.21 -6.75
N ALA A 22 5.03 10.42 -6.29
CA ALA A 22 5.71 11.43 -7.09
C ALA A 22 7.10 10.94 -7.52
N GLY A 23 7.86 10.33 -6.61
CA GLY A 23 9.16 9.73 -6.91
C GLY A 23 9.06 8.62 -7.96
N LEU A 24 8.11 7.69 -7.81
CA LEU A 24 7.86 6.62 -8.78
C LEU A 24 7.51 7.19 -10.17
N ALA A 25 6.63 8.20 -10.24
CA ALA A 25 6.27 8.84 -11.49
C ALA A 25 7.47 9.50 -12.18
N MET A 26 8.31 10.23 -11.42
CA MET A 26 9.56 10.80 -11.93
C MET A 26 10.54 9.72 -12.42
N LEU A 27 10.63 8.60 -11.71
CA LEU A 27 11.49 7.47 -12.11
C LEU A 27 11.01 6.79 -13.39
N LEU A 28 9.71 6.54 -13.51
CA LEU A 28 9.10 6.03 -14.74
C LEU A 28 9.41 6.99 -15.90
N TRP A 29 9.17 8.29 -15.74
CA TRP A 29 9.51 9.27 -16.75
C TRP A 29 10.99 9.21 -17.15
N LYS A 30 11.89 9.30 -16.16
CA LYS A 30 13.36 9.30 -16.37
C LYS A 30 13.84 8.04 -17.08
N VAL A 31 13.41 6.87 -16.62
CA VAL A 31 13.90 5.58 -17.15
C VAL A 31 13.30 5.26 -18.51
N PHE A 32 12.06 5.65 -18.80
CA PHE A 32 11.45 5.41 -20.12
C PHE A 32 11.95 6.38 -21.19
N HIS A 33 12.25 7.63 -20.83
CA HIS A 33 12.82 8.60 -21.78
C HIS A 33 14.33 8.41 -22.01
N SER A 34 15.01 7.68 -21.12
CA SER A 34 16.43 7.37 -21.24
C SER A 34 16.66 5.97 -21.82
N ASN A 35 17.80 5.75 -22.49
CA ASN A 35 18.28 4.43 -22.89
C ASN A 35 18.86 3.64 -21.70
N MET A 36 18.11 3.57 -20.60
CA MET A 36 18.50 2.83 -19.40
C MET A 36 18.21 1.32 -19.54
N VAL A 37 18.88 0.54 -18.68
CA VAL A 37 18.84 -0.93 -18.68
C VAL A 37 17.38 -1.43 -18.58
N MET A 38 17.02 -2.39 -19.44
CA MET A 38 15.66 -2.93 -19.53
C MET A 38 15.13 -3.48 -18.20
N LEU A 39 16.00 -4.08 -17.38
CA LEU A 39 15.65 -4.57 -16.05
C LEU A 39 15.06 -3.48 -15.15
N TRP A 40 15.55 -2.23 -15.23
CA TRP A 40 15.02 -1.14 -14.41
C TRP A 40 13.59 -0.80 -14.79
N LYS A 41 13.27 -0.82 -16.10
CA LYS A 41 11.89 -0.63 -16.60
C LYS A 41 10.96 -1.71 -16.06
N ILE A 42 11.40 -2.97 -16.11
CA ILE A 42 10.63 -4.12 -15.63
C ILE A 42 10.31 -3.97 -14.14
N PHE A 43 11.33 -3.75 -13.30
CA PHE A 43 11.12 -3.61 -11.85
C PHE A 43 10.25 -2.40 -11.49
N LEU A 44 10.42 -1.25 -12.16
CA LEU A 44 9.56 -0.08 -11.93
C LEU A 44 8.10 -0.33 -12.31
N ILE A 45 7.85 -1.03 -13.43
CA ILE A 45 6.49 -1.42 -13.83
C ILE A 45 5.89 -2.38 -12.79
N ILE A 46 6.65 -3.38 -12.32
CA ILE A 46 6.19 -4.31 -11.29
C ILE A 46 5.79 -3.53 -10.04
N ILE A 47 6.67 -2.69 -9.50
CA ILE A 47 6.37 -1.85 -8.32
C ILE A 47 5.13 -0.99 -8.55
N ALA A 48 4.97 -0.40 -9.73
CA ALA A 48 3.80 0.42 -10.06
C ALA A 48 2.50 -0.40 -10.03
N VAL A 49 2.49 -1.60 -10.64
CA VAL A 49 1.34 -2.51 -10.63
C VAL A 49 1.03 -3.00 -9.22
N GLU A 50 2.06 -3.37 -8.46
CA GLU A 50 1.93 -3.81 -7.08
C GLU A 50 1.34 -2.71 -6.17
N TYR A 51 1.84 -1.48 -6.29
CA TYR A 51 1.29 -0.32 -5.60
C TYR A 51 -0.18 -0.07 -5.97
N LEU A 52 -0.51 -0.10 -7.26
CA LEU A 52 -1.88 0.09 -7.74
C LEU A 52 -2.82 -0.98 -7.20
N PHE A 53 -2.37 -2.23 -7.11
CA PHE A 53 -3.14 -3.31 -6.49
C PHE A 53 -3.42 -3.05 -5.01
N VAL A 54 -2.41 -2.67 -4.21
CA VAL A 54 -2.60 -2.32 -2.80
C VAL A 54 -3.53 -1.10 -2.66
N ARG A 55 -3.41 -0.13 -3.56
CA ARG A 55 -4.27 1.06 -3.57
C ARG A 55 -5.72 0.72 -3.94
N PHE A 56 -5.93 -0.15 -4.91
CA PHE A 56 -7.24 -0.68 -5.24
C PHE A 56 -7.87 -1.37 -4.03
N CYS A 57 -7.11 -2.23 -3.33
CA CYS A 57 -7.58 -2.93 -2.13
C CYS A 57 -8.01 -1.97 -1.01
N SER A 58 -7.32 -0.84 -0.83
CA SER A 58 -7.67 0.13 0.22
C SER A 58 -8.82 1.06 -0.16
N ILE A 59 -9.00 1.36 -1.44
CA ILE A 59 -10.08 2.25 -1.91
C ILE A 59 -11.41 1.50 -2.02
N TRP A 60 -11.38 0.23 -2.43
CA TRP A 60 -12.58 -0.56 -2.66
C TRP A 60 -13.39 -0.72 -1.37
N ARG A 61 -14.73 -0.65 -1.50
CA ARG A 61 -15.65 -0.85 -0.39
C ARG A 61 -16.02 -2.33 -0.30
N TRP A 62 -15.39 -3.04 0.63
CA TRP A 62 -15.56 -4.49 0.83
C TRP A 62 -16.83 -4.88 1.59
N TYR A 63 -17.39 -3.96 2.37
CA TYR A 63 -18.59 -4.19 3.18
C TYR A 63 -19.61 -3.07 2.94
N ASP A 64 -20.90 -3.36 3.16
CA ASP A 64 -21.97 -2.38 2.95
C ASP A 64 -22.12 -1.30 4.03
N ILE A 65 -21.10 -1.16 4.87
CA ILE A 65 -21.04 -0.19 5.95
C ILE A 65 -20.37 1.09 5.42
N LYS A 66 -20.82 2.24 5.95
CA LYS A 66 -20.31 3.56 5.53
C LYS A 66 -18.81 3.75 5.81
N ASP A 67 -18.29 3.10 6.85
CA ASP A 67 -16.87 3.16 7.23
C ASP A 67 -16.09 1.98 6.66
N ARG A 68 -14.99 2.28 5.96
CA ARG A 68 -14.08 1.31 5.33
C ARG A 68 -13.12 0.68 6.34
N SER A 69 -13.06 1.19 7.57
CA SER A 69 -12.22 0.70 8.66
C SER A 69 -12.72 -0.60 9.32
N PHE A 70 -13.59 -1.35 8.65
CA PHE A 70 -14.18 -2.59 9.13
C PHE A 70 -13.59 -3.82 8.41
N GLY A 71 -13.47 -4.93 9.16
CA GLY A 71 -12.97 -6.21 8.66
C GLY A 71 -11.63 -6.10 7.94
N ILE A 72 -11.54 -6.71 6.75
CA ILE A 72 -10.34 -6.69 5.89
C ILE A 72 -9.97 -5.29 5.39
N GLY A 73 -10.95 -4.37 5.26
CA GLY A 73 -10.72 -3.00 4.80
C GLY A 73 -9.74 -2.25 5.70
N LEU A 74 -9.83 -2.48 7.02
CA LEU A 74 -8.87 -1.95 7.98
C LEU A 74 -7.44 -2.44 7.72
N GLN A 75 -7.27 -3.70 7.32
CA GLN A 75 -5.95 -4.26 7.04
C GLN A 75 -5.38 -3.68 5.75
N PHE A 76 -6.20 -3.52 4.72
CA PHE A 76 -5.77 -2.86 3.47
C PHE A 76 -5.37 -1.40 3.70
N GLU A 77 -6.12 -0.65 4.53
CA GLU A 77 -5.71 0.71 4.92
C GLU A 77 -4.39 0.72 5.72
N LYS A 78 -4.17 -0.26 6.60
CA LYS A 78 -2.90 -0.36 7.35
C LYS A 78 -1.73 -0.74 6.45
N ALA A 79 -1.96 -1.55 5.42
CA ALA A 79 -0.93 -1.93 4.44
C ALA A 79 -0.40 -0.74 3.63
N LEU A 80 -1.17 0.35 3.51
CA LEU A 80 -0.71 1.59 2.86
C LEU A 80 0.46 2.25 3.61
N VAL A 81 0.56 2.08 4.94
CA VAL A 81 1.63 2.67 5.74
C VAL A 81 3.00 2.13 5.28
N PRO A 82 3.32 0.82 5.39
CA PRO A 82 4.59 0.30 4.92
C PRO A 82 4.77 0.50 3.41
N THR A 83 3.70 0.41 2.62
CA THR A 83 3.72 0.67 1.17
C THR A 83 4.27 2.07 0.84
N GLY A 84 3.77 3.12 1.49
CA GLY A 84 4.24 4.49 1.27
C GLY A 84 5.71 4.69 1.67
N TYR A 85 6.14 4.06 2.77
CA TYR A 85 7.54 4.08 3.20
C TYR A 85 8.46 3.35 2.21
N ILE A 86 8.09 2.14 1.79
CA ILE A 86 8.86 1.36 0.81
C ILE A 86 9.02 2.17 -0.48
N LEU A 87 7.91 2.73 -0.98
CA LEU A 87 7.90 3.47 -2.23
C LEU A 87 8.76 4.74 -2.15
N THR A 88 8.67 5.49 -1.05
CA THR A 88 9.51 6.69 -0.84
C THR A 88 10.98 6.33 -0.73
N ILE A 89 11.33 5.37 0.12
CA ILE A 89 12.73 4.98 0.34
C ILE A 89 13.36 4.46 -0.95
N ALA A 90 12.66 3.57 -1.66
CA ALA A 90 13.15 3.03 -2.92
C ALA A 90 13.32 4.12 -3.99
N SER A 91 12.34 5.04 -4.09
CA SER A 91 12.39 6.12 -5.08
C SER A 91 13.50 7.12 -4.78
N LEU A 92 13.62 7.58 -3.53
CA LEU A 92 14.66 8.52 -3.12
C LEU A 92 16.05 7.90 -3.28
N TRP A 93 16.23 6.64 -2.88
CA TRP A 93 17.51 5.95 -3.05
C TRP A 93 17.91 5.92 -4.52
N PHE A 94 17.01 5.49 -5.41
CA PHE A 94 17.31 5.40 -6.82
C PHE A 94 17.60 6.77 -7.45
N LEU A 95 16.90 7.83 -7.02
CA LEU A 95 17.14 9.20 -7.49
C LEU A 95 18.52 9.70 -7.10
N LEU A 96 18.96 9.44 -5.86
CA LEU A 96 20.28 9.85 -5.34
C LEU A 96 21.42 9.05 -5.98
N LYS A 97 21.25 7.73 -6.09
CA LYS A 97 22.23 6.82 -6.68
C LYS A 97 21.50 5.70 -7.43
N PRO A 98 21.44 5.77 -8.78
CA PRO A 98 20.78 4.74 -9.58
C PRO A 98 21.40 3.38 -9.31
N SER A 99 20.63 2.50 -8.68
CA SER A 99 21.03 1.16 -8.30
C SER A 99 19.80 0.25 -8.38
N ILE A 100 19.99 -0.97 -8.88
CA ILE A 100 18.91 -1.95 -9.00
C ILE A 100 18.51 -2.56 -7.66
N ILE A 101 19.43 -2.55 -6.69
CA ILE A 101 19.26 -3.16 -5.35
C ILE A 101 18.00 -2.65 -4.63
N PRO A 102 17.76 -1.32 -4.47
CA PRO A 102 16.55 -0.82 -3.81
C PRO A 102 15.26 -1.23 -4.52
N LEU A 103 15.28 -1.39 -5.85
CA LEU A 103 14.10 -1.84 -6.60
C LEU A 103 13.80 -3.32 -6.33
N ILE A 104 14.83 -4.17 -6.27
CA ILE A 104 14.68 -5.59 -5.94
C ILE A 104 14.12 -5.75 -4.52
N ILE A 105 14.68 -5.00 -3.55
CA ILE A 105 14.20 -5.03 -2.17
C ILE A 105 12.75 -4.55 -2.09
N ALA A 106 12.40 -3.46 -2.78
CA ALA A 106 11.05 -2.94 -2.82
C ALA A 106 10.06 -3.98 -3.37
N CYS A 107 10.35 -4.60 -4.52
CA CYS A 107 9.53 -5.68 -5.06
C CYS A 107 9.37 -6.84 -4.07
N ALA A 108 10.45 -7.31 -3.46
CA ALA A 108 10.36 -8.41 -2.50
C ALA A 108 9.43 -8.08 -1.32
N LEU A 109 9.50 -6.84 -0.80
CA LEU A 109 8.60 -6.39 0.27
C LEU A 109 7.16 -6.21 -0.21
N PHE A 110 6.94 -5.70 -1.42
CA PHE A 110 5.61 -5.60 -2.01
C PHE A 110 4.96 -6.96 -2.23
N VAL A 111 5.71 -7.95 -2.72
CA VAL A 111 5.23 -9.33 -2.86
C VAL A 111 4.69 -9.87 -1.54
N LEU A 112 5.37 -9.62 -0.41
CA LEU A 112 4.88 -10.03 0.90
C LEU A 112 3.55 -9.35 1.27
N ILE A 113 3.45 -8.04 1.05
CA ILE A 113 2.21 -7.27 1.31
C ILE A 113 1.06 -7.78 0.44
N ILE A 114 1.32 -8.01 -0.86
CA ILE A 114 0.35 -8.51 -1.82
C ILE A 114 -0.12 -9.91 -1.44
N HIS A 115 0.81 -10.79 -1.07
CA HIS A 115 0.48 -12.15 -0.67
C HIS A 115 -0.51 -12.16 0.50
N VAL A 116 -0.27 -11.37 1.53
CA VAL A 116 -1.20 -11.21 2.66
C VAL A 116 -2.55 -10.66 2.19
N ASN A 117 -2.55 -9.63 1.33
CA ASN A 117 -3.79 -9.05 0.82
C ASN A 117 -4.60 -10.04 -0.02
N VAL A 118 -3.95 -10.85 -0.85
CA VAL A 118 -4.59 -11.90 -1.67
C VAL A 118 -5.19 -12.98 -0.78
N ILE A 119 -4.51 -13.38 0.29
CA ILE A 119 -5.07 -14.34 1.28
C ILE A 119 -6.34 -13.75 1.89
N LEU A 120 -6.31 -12.50 2.35
CA LEU A 120 -7.47 -11.84 2.94
C LEU A 120 -8.65 -11.72 1.95
N LEU A 121 -8.37 -11.38 0.70
CA LEU A 121 -9.39 -11.35 -0.36
C LEU A 121 -9.98 -12.74 -0.62
N SER A 122 -9.13 -13.76 -0.72
CA SER A 122 -9.56 -15.14 -0.93
C SER A 122 -10.47 -15.64 0.19
N LEU A 123 -10.13 -15.34 1.45
CA LEU A 123 -10.97 -15.66 2.59
C LEU A 123 -12.30 -14.89 2.54
N HIS A 124 -12.26 -13.59 2.23
CA HIS A 124 -13.45 -12.76 2.16
C HIS A 124 -14.45 -13.21 1.08
N PHE A 125 -13.98 -13.63 -0.09
CA PHE A 125 -14.86 -14.13 -1.15
C PHE A 125 -15.39 -15.55 -0.90
N LYS A 126 -14.76 -16.31 0.00
CA LYS A 126 -15.20 -17.65 0.41
C LYS A 126 -16.14 -17.64 1.60
N ASP A 127 -16.21 -16.55 2.34
CA ASP A 127 -17.06 -16.42 3.51
C ASP A 127 -18.50 -16.12 3.08
N ASP A 128 -19.44 -16.95 3.53
CA ASP A 128 -20.87 -16.73 3.30
C ASP A 128 -21.40 -15.59 4.19
N ASP A 129 -20.77 -15.36 5.36
CA ASP A 129 -21.10 -14.24 6.24
C ASP A 129 -20.33 -12.98 5.82
N LYS A 130 -21.06 -11.98 5.34
CA LYS A 130 -20.51 -10.67 4.98
C LYS A 130 -20.36 -9.74 6.18
N THR A 131 -20.57 -10.21 7.40
CA THR A 131 -20.40 -9.39 8.60
C THR A 131 -18.91 -9.20 8.90
N PRO A 132 -18.41 -7.96 9.04
CA PRO A 132 -17.00 -7.75 9.33
C PRO A 132 -16.65 -8.22 10.75
N ALA A 133 -15.49 -8.86 10.90
CA ALA A 133 -15.04 -9.44 12.16
C ALA A 133 -15.02 -8.47 13.36
N ASN A 134 -14.96 -7.15 13.13
CA ASN A 134 -14.94 -6.12 14.18
C ASN A 134 -16.25 -5.32 14.30
N PHE A 135 -17.35 -5.80 13.69
CA PHE A 135 -18.65 -5.13 13.68
C PHE A 135 -19.18 -4.86 15.09
N TYR A 136 -19.40 -5.92 15.88
CA TYR A 136 -20.02 -5.84 17.21
C TYR A 136 -19.17 -5.09 18.23
N THR A 137 -17.85 -5.20 18.16
CA THR A 137 -16.94 -4.50 19.07
C THR A 137 -16.95 -2.99 18.85
N ARG A 138 -17.08 -2.53 17.60
CA ARG A 138 -17.07 -1.09 17.29
C ARG A 138 -18.42 -0.41 17.52
N ILE A 139 -19.54 -1.07 17.23
CA ILE A 139 -20.87 -0.49 17.48
C ILE A 139 -21.04 -0.18 18.97
N ARG A 140 -20.63 -1.11 19.84
CA ARG A 140 -20.67 -0.93 21.29
C ARG A 140 -19.81 0.23 21.80
N LEU A 141 -18.78 0.64 21.06
CA LEU A 141 -17.94 1.78 21.41
C LEU A 141 -18.56 3.11 20.97
N VAL A 142 -19.38 3.12 19.92
CA VAL A 142 -20.12 4.31 19.47
C VAL A 142 -21.29 4.58 20.41
N ASP A 143 -22.00 3.55 20.88
CA ASP A 143 -23.16 3.72 21.79
C ASP A 143 -22.76 4.20 23.21
N ASN A 144 -21.47 4.13 23.55
CA ASN A 144 -20.93 4.56 24.85
C ASN A 144 -20.16 5.90 24.78
N GLN A 145 -20.25 6.62 23.66
CA GLN A 145 -19.69 7.97 23.46
C GLN A 145 -20.80 9.01 23.30
#